data_AF-A0A921BFK9-F1
#
_entry.id   AF-A0A921BFK9-F1
#
_cell.length_a   1.000
_cell.length_b   1.000
_cell.length_c   1.000
_cell.angle_alpha   90.00
_cell.angle_beta   90.00
_cell.angle_gamma   90.00
#
_symmetry.space_group_name_H-M   'P 1'
#
loop_
_entity.id
_entity.type
_entity.pdbx_description
1 polymer ?
#
loop_
_entity_poly.entity_id
_entity_poly.type
_entity_poly.pdbx_seq_one_letter_code
_entity_poly.pdbx_strand_id
1 'polypeptide(L)' 'MVALSNTPIKEQDKDDQGVKIVRFEPTPIMSTYLLAFIVGDLTHIEQKSVNNTTVSVWTTAGKEEQGGFCSRDLC' A
#
# COMPACT_ATOMS: atom_id res chain seq x y z
N MET A 1 -5.20 11.12 -1.15
CA MET A 1 -5.15 10.26 0.04
C MET A 1 -5.43 8.79 -0.29
N VAL A 2 -4.53 7.91 0.15
CA VAL A 2 -4.55 6.45 -0.03
C VAL A 2 -4.57 5.78 1.35
N ALA A 3 -5.18 4.59 1.44
CA ALA A 3 -5.16 3.75 2.62
C ALA A 3 -4.52 2.40 2.27
N LEU A 4 -3.58 1.94 3.09
CA LEU A 4 -2.85 0.68 2.94
C LEU A 4 -3.04 -0.18 4.19
N SER A 5 -3.00 -1.49 4.01
CA SER A 5 -3.07 -2.51 5.06
C SER A 5 -2.19 -3.70 4.66
N ASN A 6 -2.09 -4.69 5.55
CA ASN A 6 -1.40 -5.97 5.29
C ASN A 6 -2.02 -6.79 4.15
N THR A 7 -3.27 -6.52 3.81
CA THR A 7 -4.05 -7.23 2.80
C THR A 7 -4.54 -6.28 1.72
N PRO A 8 -4.83 -6.80 0.51
CA PRO A 8 -5.36 -5.98 -0.58
C PRO A 8 -6.73 -5.38 -0.24
N ILE A 9 -7.04 -4.27 -0.90
CA ILE A 9 -8.35 -3.63 -0.81
C ILE A 9 -9.38 -4.54 -1.47
N LYS A 10 -10.43 -4.87 -0.72
CA LYS A 10 -11.60 -5.63 -1.16
C LYS A 10 -12.64 -4.72 -1.80
N GLU A 11 -12.98 -3.65 -1.11
CA GLU A 11 -14.03 -2.71 -1.52
C GLU A 11 -13.62 -1.28 -1.19
N GLN A 12 -14.06 -0.35 -2.03
CA GLN A 12 -13.87 1.07 -1.82
C GLN A 12 -15.16 1.81 -2.16
N ASP A 13 -15.79 2.38 -1.14
CA ASP A 13 -17.01 3.17 -1.26
C ASP A 13 -16.74 4.64 -0.95
N LYS A 14 -17.65 5.50 -1.39
CA LYS A 14 -17.77 6.87 -0.93
C LYS A 14 -19.14 7.03 -0.31
N ASP A 15 -19.17 7.53 0.93
CA ASP A 15 -20.40 7.93 1.58
C ASP A 15 -20.93 9.23 0.96
N ASP A 16 -22.23 9.47 1.11
CA ASP A 16 -22.95 10.65 0.58
C ASP A 16 -22.39 11.98 1.16
N GLN A 17 -21.70 11.90 2.29
CA GLN A 17 -21.03 13.00 2.96
C GLN A 17 -19.58 13.22 2.47
N GLY A 18 -19.13 12.49 1.44
CA GLY A 18 -17.80 12.61 0.85
C GLY A 18 -16.70 11.84 1.59
N VAL A 19 -17.06 11.00 2.57
CA VAL A 19 -16.12 10.15 3.30
C VAL A 19 -15.76 8.92 2.46
N LYS A 20 -14.47 8.66 2.26
CA LYS A 20 -13.99 7.46 1.57
C LYS A 20 -13.88 6.30 2.56
N ILE A 21 -14.61 5.22 2.31
CA ILE A 21 -14.57 3.99 3.10
C ILE A 21 -13.79 2.93 2.31
N VAL A 22 -12.79 2.33 2.93
CA VAL A 22 -11.96 1.29 2.32
C VAL A 22 -12.04 0.04 3.18
N ARG A 23 -12.43 -1.10 2.59
CA ARG A 23 -12.45 -2.41 3.25
C ARG A 23 -11.31 -3.26 2.68
N PHE A 24 -10.53 -3.88 3.56
CA PHE A 24 -9.44 -4.78 3.19
C PHE A 24 -9.85 -6.24 3.38
N GLU A 25 -9.22 -7.17 2.66
CA GLU A 25 -9.46 -8.60 2.87
C GLU A 25 -9.03 -9.05 4.29
N PRO A 26 -9.64 -10.11 4.85
CA PRO A 26 -9.23 -10.66 6.13
C PRO A 26 -7.76 -11.10 6.14
N THR A 27 -7.02 -10.72 7.19
CA THR A 27 -5.65 -11.17 7.40
C THR A 27 -5.61 -12.65 7.80
N PRO A 28 -4.58 -13.42 7.39
CA PRO A 28 -4.33 -14.73 7.96
C PRO A 28 -4.02 -14.65 9.46
N ILE A 29 -4.03 -15.79 10.17
CA ILE A 29 -3.67 -15.83 11.59
C ILE A 29 -2.24 -15.31 11.77
N MET A 30 -2.11 -14.19 12.47
CA MET A 30 -0.86 -13.47 12.67
C MET A 30 -0.81 -12.85 14.06
N SER A 31 0.39 -12.63 14.57
CA SER A 31 0.60 -11.91 15.83
C SER A 31 0.16 -10.46 15.70
N THR A 32 -0.36 -9.88 16.78
CA THR A 32 -0.93 -8.52 16.79
C THR A 32 0.09 -7.43 16.44
N TYR A 33 1.39 -7.66 16.67
CA TYR A 33 2.45 -6.71 16.35
C TYR A 33 2.75 -6.57 14.84
N LEU A 34 2.27 -7.50 14.02
CA LEU A 34 2.42 -7.43 12.56
C LEU A 34 1.28 -6.65 11.90
N LEU A 35 0.27 -6.21 12.67
CA LEU A 35 -0.83 -5.41 12.14
C LEU A 35 -0.31 -4.02 11.72
N ALA A 36 -0.46 -3.68 10.45
CA ALA A 36 -0.07 -2.38 9.92
C ALA A 36 -1.20 -1.80 9.06
N PHE A 37 -1.46 -0.51 9.24
CA PHE A 37 -2.33 0.29 8.39
C PHE A 37 -1.78 1.71 8.28
N ILE A 38 -1.88 2.30 7.09
CA ILE A 38 -1.32 3.63 6.81
C ILE A 38 -2.33 4.42 6.00
N VAL A 39 -2.57 5.68 6.38
CA VAL A 39 -3.47 6.60 5.68
C VAL A 39 -2.75 7.92 5.44
N GLY A 40 -2.68 8.36 4.18
CA GLY A 40 -2.03 9.61 3.85
C GLY A 40 -1.91 9.86 2.34
N ASP A 41 -1.23 10.95 1.98
CA ASP A 41 -0.89 11.26 0.59
C ASP A 41 0.42 10.56 0.21
N LEU A 42 0.25 9.28 -0.13
CA LEU A 42 1.33 8.41 -0.55
C LEU A 42 1.30 8.23 -2.07
N THR A 43 2.50 8.21 -2.64
CA THR A 43 2.79 7.82 -4.02
C THR A 43 3.51 6.48 -3.99
N HIS A 44 3.48 5.72 -5.08
CA HIS A 44 4.12 4.42 -5.13
C HIS A 44 4.74 4.11 -6.48
N ILE A 45 5.74 3.24 -6.44
CA ILE A 45 6.40 2.68 -7.62
C ILE A 45 6.23 1.17 -7.54
N GLU A 46 5.63 0.58 -8.57
CA GLU A 46 5.47 -0.86 -8.68
C GLU A 46 6.56 -1.47 -9.57
N GLN A 47 7.12 -2.59 -9.12
CA GLN A 47 8.05 -3.39 -9.89
C GLN A 47 7.65 -4.87 -9.79
N LYS A 48 7.76 -5.58 -10.91
CA LYS A 48 7.60 -7.03 -10.92
C LYS A 48 8.96 -7.68 -10.64
N SER A 49 9.02 -8.46 -9.58
CA SER A 49 10.17 -9.32 -9.31
C SER A 49 10.22 -10.51 -10.28
N VAL A 50 11.39 -11.13 -10.41
CA VAL A 50 11.66 -12.31 -11.26
C VAL A 50 10.70 -13.47 -10.97
N ASN A 51 10.24 -13.59 -9.72
CA ASN A 51 9.31 -14.63 -9.28
C ASN A 51 7.82 -14.26 -9.48
N ASN A 52 7.51 -13.32 -10.39
CA ASN A 52 6.15 -12.85 -10.69
C ASN A 52 5.40 -12.28 -9.47
N THR A 53 6.14 -11.86 -8.44
CA THR A 53 5.60 -11.16 -7.28
C THR A 53 5.69 -9.66 -7.54
N THR A 54 4.56 -8.96 -7.49
CA THR A 54 4.54 -7.49 -7.58
C THR A 54 4.99 -6.92 -6.25
N VAL A 55 6.04 -6.10 -6.28
CA VAL A 55 6.52 -5.37 -5.11
C VAL A 55 6.30 -3.89 -5.37
N SER A 56 5.64 -3.22 -4.43
CA SER A 56 5.32 -1.79 -4.54
C SER A 56 6.00 -1.02 -3.41
N VAL A 57 6.81 -0.02 -3.77
CA VAL A 57 7.49 0.86 -2.81
C VAL A 57 6.67 2.13 -2.64
N TRP A 58 6.20 2.39 -1.42
CA TRP A 58 5.36 3.55 -1.10
C TRP A 58 6.17 4.65 -0.41
N THR A 59 6.02 5.89 -0.87
CA THR A 59 6.68 7.08 -0.30
C THR A 59 5.70 8.25 -0.16
N THR A 60 6.05 9.25 0.65
CA THR A 60 5.30 10.51 0.70
C THR A 60 5.51 11.31 -0.58
N ALA A 61 4.46 11.99 -1.06
CA ALA A 61 4.55 12.88 -2.21
C ALA A 61 5.71 13.89 -2.05
N GLY A 62 6.60 13.96 -3.04
CA GLY A 62 7.82 14.80 -3.01
C GLY A 62 9.13 14.09 -2.65
N LYS A 63 9.10 12.79 -2.29
CA LYS A 63 10.30 11.95 -2.06
C LYS A 63 10.43 10.77 -3.04
N GLU A 64 9.87 10.91 -4.24
CA GLU A 64 9.78 9.85 -5.25
C GLU A 64 11.16 9.33 -5.70
N GLU A 65 12.16 10.22 -5.77
CA GLU A 65 13.53 9.85 -6.13
C GLU A 65 14.14 8.80 -5.19
N GLN A 66 13.82 8.87 -3.89
CA GLN A 66 14.25 7.88 -2.89
C GLN A 66 13.55 6.53 -3.08
N GLY A 67 12.29 6.54 -3.51
CA GLY A 67 11.54 5.33 -3.87
C GLY A 67 12.12 4.63 -5.09
N GLY A 68 12.58 5.40 -6.08
CA GLY A 68 13.20 4.89 -7.30
C GLY A 68 14.56 4.24 -7.09
N PHE A 69 15.32 4.65 -6.07
CA PHE A 69 16.56 3.99 -5.67
C PHE A 69 16.27 2.63 -5.02
N CYS A 70 15.38 2.61 -4.03
CA CYS A 70 14.98 1.38 -3.35
C CYS A 70 14.38 0.34 -4.32
N SER A 71 13.58 0.77 -5.29
CA SER A 71 13.03 -0.14 -6.30
C SER A 71 14.09 -0.74 -7.24
N ARG A 72 15.25 -0.11 -7.45
CA ARG A 72 16.31 -0.69 -8.30
C ARG A 72 17.09 -1.78 -7.58
N ASP A 73 17.34 -1.60 -6.28
CA ASP A 73 18.06 -2.55 -5.45
C ASP A 73 17.23 -3.81 -5.08
N LEU A 74 15.93 -3.79 -5.40
CA LEU A 74 15.01 -4.91 -5.15
C LEU A 74 15.01 -5.97 -6.25
N CYS A 75 15.68 -5.73 -7.39
CA CYS A 75 15.72 -6.62 -8.55
C CYS A 75 17.06 -7.35 -8.70
#